data_AF-A0A261PZQ1-F1
#
_entry.id   AF-A0A261PZQ1-F1
#
_cell.length_a   1.000
_cell.length_b   1.000
_cell.length_c   1.000
_cell.angle_alpha   90.00
_cell.angle_beta   90.00
_cell.angle_gamma   90.00
#
_symmetry.space_group_name_H-M   'P 1'
#
loop_
_entity.id
_entity.type
_entity.pdbx_description
1 polymer ?
#
loop_
_entity_poly.entity_id
_entity_poly.type
_entity_poly.pdbx_seq_one_letter_code
_entity_poly.pdbx_strand_id
1 'polypeptide(L)'
;MRVRPTLLLGMLLLAANVLAQQLNQPIPFDPQTKVGKLPNGLTYYIRKNAEPKNRAHLMLAVKVGAIQEEDPENGLAHFTEHMAFNG
;
A
#
# COMPACT_ATOMS: atom_id res chain seq x y z
N MET A 1 27.73 -18.68 -44.31
CA MET A 1 26.32 -18.76 -43.87
C MET A 1 25.74 -17.35 -43.80
N ARG A 2 24.80 -16.99 -44.69
CA ARG A 2 24.08 -15.71 -44.61
C ARG A 2 22.80 -15.92 -43.78
N VAL A 3 22.80 -15.48 -42.53
CA VAL A 3 21.60 -15.44 -41.69
C VAL A 3 20.60 -14.46 -42.34
N ARG A 4 19.36 -14.91 -42.53
CA ARG A 4 18.30 -14.10 -43.14
C ARG A 4 17.88 -12.98 -42.16
N PRO A 5 17.74 -11.72 -42.60
CA PRO A 5 17.42 -10.59 -41.73
C PRO A 5 16.07 -10.76 -40.99
N THR A 6 15.14 -11.52 -41.55
CA THR A 6 13.87 -11.87 -40.91
C THR A 6 14.05 -12.74 -39.66
N LEU A 7 15.06 -13.59 -39.62
CA LEU A 7 15.38 -14.44 -38.47
C LEU A 7 16.00 -13.62 -37.32
N LEU A 8 16.84 -12.63 -37.66
CA LEU A 8 17.36 -11.67 -36.70
C LEU A 8 16.26 -10.79 -36.11
N LEU A 9 15.33 -10.31 -36.94
CA LEU A 9 14.21 -9.49 -36.47
C LEU A 9 13.28 -10.29 -35.54
N GLY A 10 13.00 -11.54 -35.88
CA GLY A 10 12.22 -12.45 -35.02
C GLY A 10 12.89 -12.69 -33.66
N MET A 11 14.21 -12.93 -33.62
CA MET A 11 14.96 -13.05 -32.38
C MET A 11 14.97 -11.76 -31.55
N LEU A 12 15.10 -10.60 -32.21
CA LEU A 12 15.08 -9.30 -31.54
C LEU A 12 13.71 -9.01 -30.90
N LEU A 13 12.62 -9.33 -31.60
CA LEU A 13 11.25 -9.19 -31.07
C LEU A 13 10.99 -10.15 -29.90
N LEU A 14 11.54 -11.37 -29.94
CA LEU A 14 11.41 -12.31 -28.83
C LEU A 14 12.16 -11.82 -27.58
N ALA A 15 13.38 -11.31 -27.74
CA ALA A 15 14.19 -10.75 -26.66
C ALA A 15 13.54 -9.51 -26.01
N ALA A 16 12.88 -8.67 -26.80
CA ALA A 16 12.16 -7.49 -26.29
C ALA A 16 10.99 -7.86 -25.37
N ASN A 17 10.26 -8.95 -25.67
CA ASN A 17 9.16 -9.42 -24.82
C ASN A 17 9.64 -9.97 -23.46
N VAL A 18 10.81 -10.63 -23.42
CA VAL A 18 11.41 -11.12 -22.17
C VAL A 18 11.86 -9.97 -21.27
N LEU A 19 12.41 -8.89 -21.86
CA LEU A 19 12.80 -7.70 -21.11
C LEU A 19 11.61 -6.88 -20.59
N ALA A 20 10.46 -6.94 -21.28
CA ALA A 20 9.25 -6.20 -20.89
C ALA A 20 8.52 -6.78 -19.67
N GLN A 21 8.74 -8.06 -19.34
CA GLN A 21 8.12 -8.72 -18.19
C GLN A 21 8.94 -8.50 -16.90
N GLN A 22 9.03 -7.25 -16.46
CA GLN A 22 9.75 -6.91 -15.24
C GLN A 22 8.83 -7.11 -14.01
N LEU A 23 8.58 -8.37 -13.64
CA LEU A 23 7.66 -8.79 -12.57
C LEU A 23 8.05 -8.32 -11.16
N ASN A 24 9.29 -7.84 -10.97
CA ASN A 24 9.81 -7.37 -9.69
C ASN A 24 9.64 -5.85 -9.48
N GLN A 25 8.89 -5.15 -10.34
CA GLN A 25 8.63 -3.74 -10.11
C GLN A 25 7.59 -3.57 -8.99
N PRO A 26 7.86 -2.70 -7.99
CA PRO A 26 6.89 -2.41 -6.95
C PRO A 26 5.66 -1.77 -7.57
N ILE A 27 4.48 -2.15 -7.07
CA ILE A 27 3.22 -1.53 -7.49
C ILE A 27 3.29 -0.04 -7.14
N PRO A 28 3.09 0.86 -8.11
CA PRO A 28 3.13 2.28 -7.84
C PRO A 28 2.00 2.67 -6.89
N PHE A 29 2.31 3.60 -5.98
CA PHE A 29 1.31 4.16 -5.10
C PHE A 29 0.38 5.13 -5.86
N ASP A 30 -0.87 5.31 -5.39
CA ASP A 30 -1.78 6.29 -6.01
C ASP A 30 -1.17 7.70 -5.89
N PRO A 31 -0.82 8.37 -7.02
CA PRO A 31 -0.18 9.67 -7.00
C PRO A 31 -1.08 10.78 -6.42
N GLN A 32 -2.40 10.55 -6.34
CA GLN A 32 -3.34 11.50 -5.72
C GLN A 32 -3.43 11.37 -4.20
N THR A 33 -2.75 10.38 -3.60
CA THR A 33 -2.68 10.22 -2.15
C THR A 33 -1.44 10.93 -1.62
N LYS A 34 -1.65 11.94 -0.76
CA LYS A 34 -0.57 12.60 -0.05
C LYS A 34 -0.16 11.76 1.16
N VAL A 35 1.12 11.40 1.21
CA VAL A 35 1.72 10.63 2.31
C VAL A 35 2.76 11.48 3.01
N GLY A 36 2.81 11.41 4.33
CA GLY A 36 3.86 12.07 5.11
C GLY A 36 3.97 11.52 6.51
N LYS A 37 5.00 11.99 7.23
CA LYS A 37 5.26 11.65 8.62
C LYS A 37 5.51 12.93 9.40
N LEU A 38 4.83 13.10 10.53
CA LEU A 38 5.00 14.24 11.42
C LEU A 38 6.26 14.09 12.29
N PRO A 39 6.78 15.18 12.90
CA PRO A 39 7.96 15.12 13.78
C PRO A 39 7.81 14.16 14.96
N ASN A 40 6.57 13.94 15.45
CA ASN A 40 6.27 13.00 16.54
C ASN A 40 6.18 11.53 16.07
N GLY A 41 6.39 11.26 14.79
CA GLY A 41 6.39 9.91 14.23
C GLY A 41 5.06 9.45 13.62
N LEU A 42 3.97 10.21 13.75
CA LEU A 42 2.68 9.83 13.15
C LEU A 42 2.75 9.90 11.62
N THR A 43 2.44 8.78 10.96
CA THR A 43 2.28 8.74 9.50
C THR A 43 0.83 9.08 9.14
N TYR A 44 0.65 9.94 8.13
CA TYR A 44 -0.66 10.28 7.60
C TYR A 44 -0.79 9.93 6.12
N TYR A 45 -2.02 9.62 5.73
CA TYR A 45 -2.45 9.38 4.35
C TYR A 45 -3.67 10.25 4.09
N ILE A 46 -3.62 11.09 3.05
CA ILE A 46 -4.72 11.99 2.70
C ILE A 46 -5.08 11.78 1.24
N ARG A 47 -6.33 11.41 0.99
CA ARG A 47 -6.88 11.23 -0.35
C ARG A 47 -8.12 12.09 -0.51
N LYS A 48 -8.14 12.95 -1.53
CA LYS A 48 -9.35 13.71 -1.88
C LYS A 48 -10.41 12.74 -2.39
N ASN A 49 -11.61 12.83 -1.83
CA ASN A 49 -12.80 12.16 -2.30
C ASN A 49 -13.92 13.19 -2.50
N ALA A 50 -14.62 13.14 -3.62
CA ALA A 50 -15.64 14.13 -3.97
C ALA A 50 -17.06 13.69 -3.56
N GLU A 51 -17.28 12.40 -3.37
CA GLU A 51 -18.61 11.83 -3.13
C GLU A 51 -18.62 10.82 -1.96
N PRO A 52 -19.54 10.94 -0.99
CA PRO A 52 -20.58 11.96 -0.89
C PRO A 52 -20.02 13.34 -0.52
N LYS A 53 -20.62 14.39 -1.08
CA LYS A 53 -20.24 15.78 -0.78
C LYS A 53 -20.34 16.11 0.72
N ASN A 54 -19.56 17.10 1.14
CA ASN A 54 -19.56 17.65 2.51
C ASN A 54 -19.29 16.62 3.62
N ARG A 55 -18.48 15.60 3.33
CA ARG A 55 -18.10 14.57 4.28
C ARG A 55 -16.60 14.29 4.21
N ALA A 56 -16.01 14.00 5.36
CA ALA A 56 -14.69 13.41 5.46
C ALA A 56 -14.81 12.06 6.20
N HIS A 57 -13.99 11.10 5.81
CA HIS A 57 -13.78 9.88 6.57
C HIS A 57 -12.43 10.00 7.27
N LEU A 58 -12.43 9.92 8.59
CA LEU A 58 -11.22 9.98 9.41
C LEU A 58 -11.04 8.64 10.10
N MET A 59 -9.84 8.08 10.00
CA MET A 59 -9.48 6.84 10.65
C MET A 59 -8.14 7.03 11.36
N LEU A 60 -8.05 6.54 12.60
CA LEU A 60 -6.80 6.39 13.31
C LEU A 60 -6.44 4.90 13.32
N ALA A 61 -5.39 4.53 12.60
CA ALA A 61 -4.87 3.17 12.63
C ALA A 61 -3.80 3.04 13.71
N VAL A 62 -4.07 2.25 14.75
CA VAL A 62 -3.08 1.85 15.75
C VAL A 62 -2.54 0.48 15.34
N LYS A 63 -1.22 0.36 15.18
CA LYS A 63 -0.57 -0.88 14.75
C LYS A 63 -0.35 -1.85 15.92
N VAL A 64 -1.39 -2.06 16.72
CA VAL A 64 -1.42 -2.94 17.90
C VAL A 64 -2.84 -3.53 17.99
N GLY A 65 -2.94 -4.79 18.39
CA GLY A 65 -4.19 -5.50 18.64
C GLY A 65 -3.95 -6.74 19.51
N ALA A 66 -4.91 -7.67 19.52
CA ALA A 66 -4.89 -8.84 20.41
C ALA A 66 -3.65 -9.75 20.25
N ILE A 67 -3.01 -9.77 19.08
CA ILE A 67 -1.80 -10.58 18.83
C ILE A 67 -0.62 -10.12 19.70
N GLN A 68 -0.64 -8.87 20.17
CA GLN A 68 0.41 -8.31 21.03
C GLN A 68 0.09 -8.45 22.52
N GLU A 69 -1.07 -8.99 22.90
CA GLU A 69 -1.45 -9.19 24.30
C GLU A 69 -0.64 -10.32 24.93
N GLU A 70 -0.23 -10.14 26.19
CA GLU A 70 0.23 -11.22 27.06
C GLU A 70 -0.95 -11.96 27.72
N ASP A 71 -0.71 -13.14 28.31
CA ASP A 71 -1.74 -13.93 29.00
C ASP A 71 -2.63 -13.13 29.98
N PRO A 72 -2.08 -12.24 30.85
CA PRO A 72 -2.92 -11.43 31.75
C PRO A 72 -3.65 -10.27 31.06
N GLU A 73 -3.38 -10.01 29.78
CA GLU A 73 -3.91 -8.88 29.00
C GLU A 73 -4.99 -9.30 28.00
N ASN A 74 -5.44 -10.56 28.03
CA ASN A 74 -6.39 -11.09 27.08
C ASN A 74 -7.68 -10.25 27.01
N GLY A 75 -7.94 -9.66 25.82
CA GLY A 75 -9.07 -8.80 25.54
C GLY A 75 -8.85 -7.32 25.85
N LEU A 76 -7.68 -6.92 26.39
CA LEU A 76 -7.40 -5.52 26.73
C LEU A 76 -7.31 -4.60 25.51
N ALA A 77 -6.84 -5.06 24.35
CA ALA A 77 -6.78 -4.23 23.15
C ALA A 77 -8.18 -3.81 22.70
N HIS A 78 -9.14 -4.75 22.70
CA HIS A 78 -10.54 -4.47 22.40
C HIS A 78 -11.21 -3.66 23.51
N PHE A 79 -10.96 -3.98 24.77
CA PHE A 79 -11.48 -3.21 25.89
C PHE A 79 -11.01 -1.74 25.84
N THR A 80 -9.75 -1.51 25.50
CA THR A 80 -9.17 -0.16 25.37
C THR A 80 -9.83 0.62 24.24
N GLU A 81 -10.16 -0.03 23.12
CA GLU A 81 -10.92 0.59 22.03
C GLU A 81 -12.29 1.08 22.51
N HIS A 82 -13.02 0.26 23.27
CA HIS A 82 -14.28 0.68 23.90
C HIS A 82 -14.11 1.86 24.87
N MET A 83 -13.05 1.84 25.69
CA MET A 83 -12.80 2.91 26.66
C MET A 83 -12.51 4.26 26.02
N ALA A 84 -12.06 4.31 24.76
CA ALA A 84 -11.91 5.58 24.03
C ALA A 84 -13.23 6.34 23.82
N PHE A 85 -14.37 5.68 23.99
CA PHE A 85 -15.71 6.24 23.85
C PHE A 85 -16.47 6.36 25.19
N ASN A 86 -15.79 6.12 26.32
CA ASN A 86 -16.39 6.08 27.66
C ASN A 86 -15.72 7.10 28.61
N GLY A 87 -15.75 8.38 28.22
CA GLY A 87 -15.15 9.51 28.95
C GLY A 87 -16.16 10.49 29.51
#